data_AF-A0A8J2LVD7-F1
#
_entry.id   AF-A0A8J2LVD7-F1
#
_cell.length_a   1.000
_cell.length_b   1.000
_cell.length_c   1.000
_cell.angle_alpha   90.00
_cell.angle_beta   90.00
_cell.angle_gamma   90.00
#
_symmetry.space_group_name_H-M   'P 1'
#
loop_
_entity.id
_entity.type
_entity.pdbx_description
1 polymer ?
#
loop_
_entity_poly.entity_id
_entity_poly.type
_entity_poly.pdbx_seq_one_letter_code
_entity_poly.pdbx_strand_id
1 'polypeptide(L)'
;MITFLILAKGEHQQWAKEKEPQQSMEDIVRRLFNEQLNTESLDKLIKELGNKRHSDIHFHQFVITDRNSCENFASYLKKEHNGLDALINNAGFAFKHAATESPEEQARVTIAINYNGTKQVSNILFPLIRDDGRVVDVSNLEGAIDESYNDETIAEVAEKFIPI
;
A
#
# COMPACT_ATOMS: atom_id res chain seq x y z
N MET A 1 -4.89 5.94 -6.30
CA MET A 1 -5.79 4.96 -5.67
C MET A 1 -5.06 4.40 -4.48
N ILE A 2 -5.29 4.94 -3.28
CA ILE A 2 -4.79 4.35 -2.04
C ILE A 2 -5.90 3.43 -1.58
N THR A 3 -5.77 2.16 -1.92
CA THR A 3 -6.70 1.13 -1.52
C THR A 3 -6.43 0.81 -0.05
N PHE A 4 -7.44 0.78 0.80
CA PHE A 4 -7.41 -0.03 2.03
C PHE A 4 -8.16 -1.31 1.69
N LEU A 5 -7.56 -2.50 1.91
CA LEU A 5 -8.30 -3.75 1.79
C LEU A 5 -8.67 -4.28 3.17
N ILE A 6 -9.96 -4.20 3.47
CA ILE A 6 -10.65 -5.00 4.48
C ILE A 6 -11.14 -6.26 3.79
N LEU A 7 -10.76 -7.44 4.29
CA LEU A 7 -11.35 -8.70 3.84
C LEU A 7 -12.74 -8.85 4.48
N ALA A 8 -13.77 -8.30 3.82
CA ALA A 8 -15.16 -8.67 4.07
C ALA A 8 -15.66 -9.50 2.88
N LYS A 9 -16.07 -10.75 3.15
CA LYS A 9 -16.60 -11.65 2.12
C LYS A 9 -18.05 -11.27 1.83
N GLY A 10 -18.33 -10.92 0.58
CA GLY A 10 -19.66 -10.84 0.00
C GLY A 10 -20.31 -9.46 0.11
N GLU A 11 -20.74 -8.99 -1.07
CA GLU A 11 -21.68 -7.89 -1.34
C GLU A 11 -21.08 -6.49 -1.60
N HIS A 12 -21.21 -6.08 -2.87
CA HIS A 12 -21.23 -4.71 -3.40
C HIS A 12 -19.94 -3.85 -3.38
N GLN A 13 -19.04 -4.13 -4.34
CA GLN A 13 -18.10 -3.14 -4.88
C GLN A 13 -18.77 -2.17 -5.88
N GLN A 14 -19.94 -1.61 -5.54
CA GLN A 14 -20.56 -0.56 -6.36
C GLN A 14 -19.81 0.79 -6.23
N TRP A 15 -19.20 1.05 -5.08
CA TRP A 15 -18.37 2.24 -4.82
C TRP A 15 -17.15 2.33 -5.75
N ALA A 16 -16.58 1.20 -6.18
CA ALA A 16 -15.44 1.15 -7.10
C ALA A 16 -15.81 1.57 -8.54
N LYS A 17 -17.11 1.70 -8.86
CA LYS A 17 -17.60 2.15 -10.18
C LYS A 17 -17.88 3.65 -10.23
N GLU A 18 -17.90 4.33 -9.09
CA GLU A 18 -18.09 5.78 -9.05
C GLU A 18 -16.76 6.46 -9.39
N LYS A 19 -16.78 7.39 -10.36
CA LYS A 19 -15.61 8.22 -10.67
C LYS A 19 -15.37 9.14 -9.47
N GLU A 20 -14.57 8.70 -8.50
CA GLU A 20 -14.12 9.60 -7.45
C GLU A 20 -13.36 10.77 -8.09
N PRO A 21 -13.64 12.02 -7.69
CA PRO A 21 -12.88 13.18 -8.16
C PRO A 21 -11.39 12.99 -7.89
N GLN A 22 -10.53 13.62 -8.70
CA GLN A 22 -9.09 13.58 -8.46
C GLN A 22 -8.80 14.24 -7.12
N GLN A 23 -8.36 13.45 -6.14
CA GLN A 23 -7.83 13.99 -4.89
C GLN A 23 -6.42 14.51 -5.17
N SER A 24 -6.11 15.71 -4.70
CA SER A 24 -4.75 16.23 -4.76
C SER A 24 -3.83 15.39 -3.86
N MET A 25 -2.52 15.41 -4.14
CA MET A 25 -1.54 14.80 -3.25
C MET A 25 -1.65 15.37 -1.82
N GLU A 26 -1.91 16.67 -1.70
CA GLU A 26 -2.11 17.34 -0.41
C GLU A 26 -3.33 16.79 0.34
N ASP A 27 -4.45 16.55 -0.33
CA ASP A 27 -5.64 15.96 0.30
C ASP A 27 -5.41 14.52 0.74
N ILE A 28 -4.68 13.76 -0.06
CA ILE A 28 -4.27 12.39 0.26
C ILE A 28 -3.40 12.38 1.52
N VAL A 29 -2.34 13.19 1.53
CA VAL A 29 -1.44 13.33 2.68
C VAL A 29 -2.24 13.79 3.89
N ARG A 30 -3.05 14.84 3.75
CA ARG A 30 -3.89 15.36 4.84
C ARG A 30 -4.79 14.28 5.42
N ARG A 31 -5.43 13.45 4.61
CA ARG A 31 -6.27 12.34 5.09
C ARG A 31 -5.46 11.26 5.79
N LEU A 32 -4.35 10.83 5.19
CA LEU A 32 -3.48 9.80 5.75
C LEU A 32 -2.97 10.20 7.14
N PHE A 33 -2.64 11.47 7.37
CA PHE A 33 -2.13 11.97 8.64
C PHE A 33 -3.20 12.51 9.59
N ASN A 34 -4.49 12.41 9.24
CA ASN A 34 -5.57 12.87 10.10
C ASN A 34 -6.08 11.71 10.98
N GLU A 35 -5.60 11.68 12.21
CA GLU A 35 -5.98 10.66 13.20
C GLU A 35 -7.49 10.58 13.42
N GLN A 36 -8.20 11.71 13.41
CA GLN A 36 -9.65 11.72 13.57
C GLN A 36 -10.35 11.02 12.41
N LEU A 37 -10.01 11.36 11.16
CA LEU A 37 -10.61 10.74 9.98
C LEU A 37 -10.28 9.24 9.89
N ASN A 38 -9.08 8.86 10.28
CA ASN A 38 -8.65 7.45 10.32
C ASN A 38 -9.41 6.67 11.40
N THR A 39 -9.59 7.26 12.59
CA THR A 39 -10.37 6.66 13.68
C THR A 39 -11.85 6.53 13.30
N GLU A 40 -12.44 7.56 12.68
CA GLU A 40 -13.82 7.50 12.19
C GLU A 40 -14.00 6.41 11.11
N SER A 41 -12.98 6.18 10.27
CA SER A 41 -13.00 5.12 9.26
C SER A 41 -12.92 3.73 9.92
N LEU A 42 -12.13 3.58 10.98
CA LEU A 42 -12.09 2.37 11.79
C LEU A 42 -13.43 2.10 12.48
N ASP A 43 -14.06 3.11 13.07
CA ASP A 43 -15.35 2.97 13.74
C ASP A 43 -16.46 2.53 12.77
N LYS A 44 -16.47 3.10 11.56
CA LYS A 44 -17.38 2.68 10.48
C LYS A 44 -17.15 1.22 10.12
N LEU A 45 -15.90 0.82 9.92
CA LEU A 45 -15.53 -0.55 9.61
C LEU A 45 -15.98 -1.52 10.71
N ILE A 46 -15.72 -1.20 11.99
CA ILE A 46 -16.12 -2.03 13.12
C ILE A 46 -17.63 -2.19 13.15
N LYS A 47 -18.38 -1.12 12.90
CA LYS A 47 -19.84 -1.14 12.84
C LYS A 47 -20.37 -1.98 11.66
N GLU A 48 -19.74 -1.88 10.49
CA GLU A 48 -20.11 -2.66 9.30
C GLU A 48 -19.85 -4.16 9.48
N LEU A 49 -18.72 -4.52 10.11
CA LEU A 49 -18.40 -5.91 10.40
C LEU A 49 -19.29 -6.49 11.50
N GLY A 50 -19.59 -5.71 12.55
CA GLY A 50 -20.39 -6.16 13.69
C GLY A 50 -19.92 -7.54 14.21
N ASN A 51 -20.85 -8.49 14.29
CA ASN A 51 -20.58 -9.85 14.78
C ASN A 51 -19.82 -10.74 13.77
N LYS A 52 -19.59 -10.28 12.53
CA LYS A 52 -18.77 -11.02 11.54
C LYS A 52 -17.27 -10.87 11.80
N ARG A 53 -16.89 -9.99 12.73
CA ARG A 53 -15.49 -9.77 13.12
C ARG A 53 -14.99 -10.94 13.97
N HIS A 54 -13.82 -11.48 13.61
CA HIS A 54 -13.19 -12.59 14.35
C HIS A 54 -11.97 -12.17 15.18
N SER A 55 -11.55 -10.92 15.10
CA SER A 55 -10.36 -10.37 15.78
C SER A 55 -10.52 -8.88 16.04
N ASP A 56 -9.76 -8.34 16.99
CA ASP A 56 -9.73 -6.89 17.18
C ASP A 56 -9.01 -6.18 16.02
N ILE A 57 -9.41 -4.93 15.77
CA ILE A 57 -8.86 -4.12 14.69
C ILE A 57 -8.31 -2.86 15.33
N HIS A 58 -7.02 -2.61 15.10
CA HIS A 58 -6.30 -1.45 15.62
C HIS A 58 -5.81 -0.60 14.46
N PHE A 59 -5.93 0.71 14.63
CA PHE A 59 -5.27 1.66 13.74
C PHE A 59 -3.90 2.02 14.30
N HIS A 60 -2.91 2.14 13.41
CA HIS A 60 -1.60 2.69 13.72
C HIS A 60 -1.17 3.60 12.57
N GLN A 61 -0.79 4.83 12.89
CA GLN A 61 -0.29 5.78 11.90
C GLN A 61 0.99 5.24 11.27
N PHE A 62 1.06 5.25 9.93
CA PHE A 62 2.15 4.59 9.21
C PHE A 62 2.39 5.20 7.83
N VAL A 63 3.66 5.50 7.51
CA VAL A 63 4.08 6.13 6.26
C VAL A 63 5.24 5.35 5.67
N ILE A 64 4.96 4.61 4.60
CA ILE A 64 5.94 3.66 4.03
C ILE A 64 7.17 4.31 3.40
N THR A 65 7.10 5.60 3.09
CA THR A 65 8.23 6.38 2.52
C THR A 65 9.09 7.03 3.60
N ASP A 66 8.67 7.00 4.86
CA ASP A 66 9.44 7.50 6.00
C ASP A 66 10.01 6.33 6.81
N ARG A 67 11.33 6.26 6.82
CA ARG A 67 12.06 5.20 7.53
C ARG A 67 11.79 5.22 9.03
N ASN A 68 11.69 6.40 9.64
CA ASN A 68 11.44 6.50 11.08
C ASN A 68 10.03 6.02 11.41
N SER A 69 9.04 6.37 10.59
CA SER A 69 7.69 5.81 10.70
C SER A 69 7.71 4.28 10.64
N CYS A 70 8.50 3.71 9.72
CA CYS A 70 8.64 2.25 9.60
C CYS A 70 9.29 1.59 10.82
N GLU A 71 10.39 2.13 11.32
CA GLU A 71 11.11 1.60 12.48
C GLU A 71 10.31 1.74 13.79
N ASN A 72 9.56 2.83 13.93
CA ASN A 72 8.64 3.02 15.06
C ASN A 72 7.52 1.99 15.05
N PHE A 73 6.92 1.73 13.88
CA PHE A 73 5.88 0.71 13.74
C PHE A 73 6.43 -0.70 14.00
N ALA A 74 7.63 -1.01 13.52
CA ALA A 74 8.31 -2.28 13.82
C ALA A 74 8.52 -2.47 15.33
N SER A 75 8.93 -1.40 16.02
CA SER A 75 9.12 -1.40 17.47
C SER A 75 7.80 -1.62 18.21
N TYR A 76 6.73 -0.97 17.77
CA TYR A 76 5.37 -1.17 18.28
C TYR A 76 4.91 -2.64 18.10
N LEU A 77 5.00 -3.18 16.89
CA LEU A 77 4.59 -4.57 16.60
C LEU A 77 5.37 -5.59 17.43
N LYS A 78 6.68 -5.38 17.59
CA LYS A 78 7.51 -6.25 18.43
C LYS A 78 7.09 -6.19 19.90
N LYS A 79 6.78 -4.99 20.41
CA LYS A 79 6.40 -4.78 21.81
C LYS A 79 5.00 -5.33 22.13
N GLU A 80 4.01 -5.02 21.31
CA GLU A 80 2.61 -5.33 21.59
C GLU A 80 2.18 -6.71 21.10
N HIS A 81 2.80 -7.21 20.02
CA HIS A 81 2.39 -8.45 19.38
C HIS A 81 3.50 -9.51 19.30
N ASN A 82 4.76 -9.18 19.63
CA ASN A 82 5.91 -10.09 19.51
C ASN A 82 6.04 -10.69 18.09
N GLY A 83 5.86 -9.85 17.07
CA GLY A 83 5.95 -10.23 15.65
C GLY A 83 4.59 -10.23 14.92
N LEU A 84 4.59 -10.69 13.67
CA LEU A 84 3.41 -10.73 12.80
C LEU A 84 3.29 -12.06 12.03
N ASP A 85 2.04 -12.45 11.77
CA ASP A 85 1.69 -13.64 11.00
C ASP A 85 1.45 -13.32 9.51
N ALA A 86 1.09 -12.07 9.20
CA ALA A 86 0.86 -11.64 7.84
C ALA A 86 1.29 -10.18 7.62
N LEU A 87 2.01 -9.92 6.53
CA LEU A 87 2.29 -8.60 6.00
C LEU A 87 1.56 -8.43 4.68
N ILE A 88 0.72 -7.40 4.57
CA ILE A 88 0.00 -7.06 3.35
C ILE A 88 0.52 -5.72 2.84
N ASN A 89 1.42 -5.77 1.87
CA ASN A 89 1.97 -4.61 1.18
C ASN A 89 0.96 -4.14 0.13
N ASN A 90 -0.01 -3.35 0.57
CA ASN A 90 -1.12 -2.87 -0.26
C ASN A 90 -1.09 -1.35 -0.53
N ALA A 91 -0.22 -0.61 0.17
CA ALA A 91 -0.06 0.82 -0.08
C ALA A 91 0.47 1.06 -1.50
N GLY A 92 -0.22 1.93 -2.25
CA GLY A 92 0.11 2.24 -3.62
C GLY A 92 -0.45 3.58 -4.07
N PHE A 93 0.21 4.18 -5.05
CA PHE A 93 -0.15 5.46 -5.63
C PHE A 93 0.11 5.48 -7.15
N ALA A 94 -0.81 6.09 -7.87
CA ALA A 94 -0.69 6.37 -9.29
C ALA A 94 -1.38 7.70 -9.58
N PHE A 95 -0.77 8.48 -10.44
CA PHE A 95 -1.40 9.66 -11.02
C PHE A 95 -2.53 9.24 -11.95
N LYS A 96 -3.57 10.07 -12.06
CA LYS A 96 -4.61 9.87 -13.08
C LYS A 96 -4.05 10.29 -14.44
N HIS A 97 -4.61 9.76 -15.53
CA HIS A 97 -4.21 10.16 -16.89
C HIS A 97 -4.32 11.67 -17.17
N ALA A 98 -5.15 12.39 -16.41
CA ALA A 98 -5.31 13.85 -16.52
C ALA A 98 -4.35 14.66 -15.62
N ALA A 99 -3.40 14.01 -14.96
CA ALA A 99 -2.38 14.67 -14.14
C ALA A 99 -1.55 15.64 -14.98
N THR A 100 -1.25 16.80 -14.40
CA THR A 100 -0.52 17.90 -15.07
C THR A 100 0.95 17.94 -14.67
N GLU A 101 1.32 17.19 -13.64
CA GLU A 101 2.69 16.98 -13.18
C GLU A 101 3.56 16.41 -14.32
N SER A 102 4.85 16.72 -14.33
CA SER A 102 5.76 16.22 -15.37
C SER A 102 5.86 14.69 -15.31
N PRO A 103 6.12 13.99 -16.44
CA PRO A 103 6.33 12.54 -16.42
C PRO A 103 7.43 12.10 -15.44
N GLU A 104 8.48 12.89 -15.29
CA GLU A 104 9.56 12.64 -14.33
C GLU A 104 9.04 12.68 -12.88
N GLU A 105 8.27 13.71 -12.52
CA GLU A 105 7.69 13.81 -11.20
C GLU A 105 6.70 12.68 -10.92
N GLN A 106 5.87 12.34 -11.92
CA GLN A 106 4.94 11.24 -11.82
C GLN A 106 5.66 9.92 -11.54
N ALA A 107 6.68 9.61 -12.33
CA ALA A 107 7.50 8.41 -12.14
C ALA A 107 8.21 8.39 -10.78
N ARG A 108 8.86 9.50 -10.40
CA ARG A 108 9.59 9.63 -9.13
C ARG A 108 8.70 9.33 -7.92
N VAL A 109 7.52 9.94 -7.86
CA VAL A 109 6.59 9.76 -6.74
C VAL A 109 5.99 8.36 -6.72
N THR A 110 5.54 7.84 -7.88
CA THR A 110 4.98 6.48 -7.97
C THR A 110 6.00 5.42 -7.58
N ILE A 111 7.25 5.50 -8.06
CA ILE A 111 8.32 4.55 -7.70
C ILE A 111 8.69 4.68 -6.21
N ALA A 112 8.73 5.91 -5.68
CA ALA A 112 9.04 6.14 -4.26
C ALA A 112 8.05 5.43 -3.33
N ILE A 113 6.76 5.42 -3.67
CA ILE A 113 5.71 4.79 -2.87
C ILE A 113 5.64 3.29 -3.15
N ASN A 114 5.38 2.91 -4.40
CA ASN A 114 4.96 1.54 -4.74
C ASN A 114 6.10 0.53 -4.66
N TYR A 115 7.34 0.97 -4.92
CA TYR A 115 8.51 0.11 -4.92
C TYR A 115 9.43 0.39 -3.72
N ASN A 116 9.98 1.60 -3.63
CA ASN A 116 10.97 1.92 -2.59
C ASN A 116 10.37 1.86 -1.18
N GLY A 117 9.15 2.38 -0.99
CA GLY A 117 8.42 2.31 0.27
C GLY A 117 8.09 0.88 0.66
N THR A 118 7.49 0.11 -0.24
CA THR A 118 7.20 -1.32 -0.05
C THR A 118 8.46 -2.13 0.31
N LYS A 119 9.57 -1.90 -0.39
CA LYS A 119 10.87 -2.53 -0.10
C LYS A 119 11.39 -2.15 1.27
N GLN A 120 11.26 -0.88 1.68
CA GLN A 120 11.69 -0.41 3.00
C GLN A 120 10.90 -1.10 4.11
N VAL A 121 9.57 -1.12 4.01
CA VAL A 121 8.69 -1.80 4.97
C VAL A 121 9.07 -3.28 5.06
N SER A 122 9.21 -3.94 3.92
CA SER A 122 9.60 -5.35 3.85
C SER A 122 10.93 -5.61 4.55
N ASN A 123 11.98 -4.86 4.23
CA ASN A 123 13.29 -5.01 4.86
C ASN A 123 13.25 -4.82 6.38
N ILE A 124 12.42 -3.91 6.88
CA ILE A 124 12.31 -3.59 8.31
C ILE A 124 11.44 -4.62 9.05
N LEU A 125 10.37 -5.11 8.42
CA LEU A 125 9.38 -5.98 9.08
C LEU A 125 9.65 -7.48 8.88
N PHE A 126 10.42 -7.89 7.87
CA PHE A 126 10.76 -9.30 7.64
C PHE A 126 11.35 -10.01 8.87
N PRO A 127 12.27 -9.39 9.65
CA PRO A 127 12.78 -10.00 10.87
C PRO A 127 11.72 -10.22 11.98
N LEU A 128 10.53 -9.64 11.84
CA LEU A 128 9.41 -9.79 12.78
C LEU A 128 8.35 -10.79 12.29
N ILE A 129 8.48 -11.29 11.06
CA ILE A 129 7.58 -12.32 10.51
C ILE A 129 7.90 -13.66 11.16
N ARG A 130 6.88 -14.36 11.65
CA ARG A 130 7.03 -15.71 12.23
C ARG A 130 7.28 -16.76 11.15
N ASP A 131 7.78 -17.93 11.55
CA ASP A 131 8.16 -19.01 10.63
C ASP A 131 7.05 -19.40 9.62
N ASP A 132 5.79 -19.43 10.09
CA ASP A 132 4.61 -19.73 9.25
C ASP A 132 3.92 -18.48 8.68
N GLY A 133 4.56 -17.32 8.79
CA GLY A 133 4.01 -16.06 8.34
C GLY A 133 3.89 -15.97 6.82
N ARG A 134 3.15 -14.96 6.34
CA ARG A 134 2.90 -14.72 4.92
C ARG A 134 3.16 -13.27 4.56
N VAL A 135 3.72 -13.06 3.37
CA VAL A 135 3.84 -11.73 2.76
C VAL A 135 2.96 -11.73 1.51
N VAL A 136 2.14 -10.70 1.36
CA VAL A 136 1.29 -10.46 0.19
C VAL A 136 1.61 -9.09 -0.36
N ASP A 137 2.23 -9.05 -1.52
CA ASP A 137 2.42 -7.83 -2.31
C ASP A 137 1.25 -7.64 -3.27
N VAL A 138 0.49 -6.55 -3.10
CA VAL A 138 -0.62 -6.21 -3.98
C VAL A 138 -0.11 -5.33 -5.10
N SER A 139 -0.09 -5.87 -6.32
CA SER A 139 0.36 -5.17 -7.54
C SER A 139 -0.80 -4.90 -8.51
N ASN A 140 -0.55 -4.12 -9.56
CA ASN A 140 -1.49 -3.82 -10.63
C ASN A 140 -1.11 -4.55 -11.93
N LEU A 141 -2.09 -4.72 -12.84
CA LEU A 141 -1.85 -5.31 -14.17
C LEU A 141 -0.94 -4.46 -15.04
N GLU A 142 -0.90 -3.14 -14.84
CA GLU A 142 0.00 -2.23 -15.58
C GLU A 142 1.47 -2.43 -15.22
N GLY A 143 1.78 -3.17 -14.15
CA GLY A 143 3.14 -3.63 -13.84
C GLY A 143 3.53 -4.90 -14.59
N ALA A 144 2.62 -5.50 -15.37
CA ALA A 144 2.95 -6.63 -16.22
C ALA A 144 3.83 -6.15 -17.38
N ILE A 145 4.99 -6.79 -17.54
CA ILE A 145 5.74 -6.69 -18.78
C ILE A 145 5.02 -7.62 -19.77
N ASP A 146 4.18 -7.03 -20.62
CA ASP A 146 3.43 -7.72 -21.66
C ASP A 146 3.85 -7.27 -23.08
N GLU A 147 3.14 -7.78 -24.09
CA GLU A 147 3.40 -7.51 -25.52
C GLU A 147 3.28 -6.02 -25.92
N SER A 148 2.84 -5.14 -25.02
CA SER A 148 2.83 -3.69 -25.25
C SER A 148 4.22 -3.05 -25.19
N TYR A 149 5.23 -3.77 -24.67
CA TYR A 149 6.63 -3.39 -24.71
C TYR A 149 7.33 -4.13 -25.87
N ASN A 150 8.13 -3.42 -26.66
CA ASN A 150 8.93 -4.09 -27.69
C ASN A 150 10.06 -4.91 -27.05
N ASP A 151 10.43 -6.02 -27.69
CA ASP A 151 11.45 -6.96 -27.19
C ASP A 151 12.80 -6.28 -26.90
N GLU A 152 13.15 -5.25 -27.67
CA GLU A 152 14.38 -4.48 -27.52
C GLU A 152 14.41 -3.69 -26.20
N THR A 153 13.30 -3.06 -25.83
CA THR A 153 13.14 -2.35 -24.56
C THR A 153 13.15 -3.32 -23.37
N ILE A 154 12.51 -4.47 -23.51
CA ILE A 154 12.52 -5.52 -22.47
C ILE A 154 13.95 -6.01 -22.23
N ALA A 155 14.69 -6.30 -23.31
CA ALA A 155 16.07 -6.77 -23.25
C ALA A 155 17.00 -5.74 -22.59
N GLU A 156 16.89 -4.47 -22.98
CA GLU A 156 17.72 -3.40 -22.42
C GLU A 156 17.48 -3.20 -20.91
N VAL A 157 16.22 -3.26 -20.47
CA VAL A 157 15.87 -3.14 -19.04
C VAL A 157 16.34 -4.37 -18.26
N ALA A 158 16.15 -5.57 -18.79
CA ALA A 158 16.60 -6.80 -18.13
C ALA A 158 18.12 -6.81 -17.92
N GLU A 159 18.90 -6.45 -18.94
CA GLU A 159 20.35 -6.41 -18.87
C GLU A 159 20.88 -5.36 -17.88
N LYS A 160 20.22 -4.19 -17.80
CA LYS A 160 20.66 -3.11 -16.91
C LYS A 160 20.25 -3.28 -15.44
N PHE A 161 19.14 -3.95 -15.17
CA PHE A 161 18.52 -3.92 -13.83
C PHE A 161 18.30 -5.29 -13.18
N ILE A 162 18.47 -6.40 -13.90
CA ILE A 162 18.42 -7.76 -13.35
C ILE A 162 19.80 -8.40 -13.54
N PRO A 163 20.73 -8.23 -12.59
CA PRO A 163 21.99 -8.95 -12.66
C PRO A 163 21.69 -10.44 -12.43
N ILE A 164 21.95 -11.26 -13.45
CA ILE A 164 21.99 -12.72 -13.35
C ILE A 164 23.23 -13.14 -12.57
#